data_AF-A0A6A3GE90-F1
#
_entry.id   AF-A0A6A3GE90-F1
#
_cell.length_a   1.000
_cell.length_b   1.000
_cell.length_c   1.000
_cell.angle_alpha   90.00
_cell.angle_beta   90.00
_cell.angle_gamma   90.00
#
_symmetry.space_group_name_H-M   'P 1'
#
loop_
_entity.id
_entity.type
_entity.pdbx_description
1 polymer ?
#
loop_
_entity_poly.entity_id
_entity_poly.type
_entity_poly.pdbx_seq_one_letter_code
_entity_poly.pdbx_strand_id
1 'polypeptide(L)'
;MDLCFRHGGGTRCKLEDCDRQVLSKGLCYLHGGSKRCNADGCGRQVASKGLCCGHGGGARCKIKDCDSQVLSKGLCYLHGGSKRCNADGCGRQVASKGLCCGHGGGARCKIKDCDRQVLSKGLCYLHGGSKRCKADGCGRQVASKGLCCGHGGGARCKVRGCEKRAQFQDLCFRHGGGTRCKF
;
A
#
# COMPACT_ATOMS: atom_id res chain seq x y z
N MET A 1 -10.32 31.39 -5.02
CA MET A 1 -9.62 30.24 -4.41
C MET A 1 -10.30 28.97 -4.85
N ASP A 2 -9.63 28.12 -5.65
CA ASP A 2 -10.10 26.77 -5.96
C ASP A 2 -9.84 25.85 -4.75
N LEU A 3 -10.89 25.62 -3.97
CA LEU A 3 -10.85 24.69 -2.84
C LEU A 3 -10.70 23.26 -3.39
N CYS A 4 -9.77 22.48 -2.83
CA CYS A 4 -9.68 21.07 -3.19
C CYS A 4 -10.82 20.26 -2.53
N PHE A 5 -11.07 19.03 -2.98
CA PHE A 5 -12.20 18.22 -2.49
C PHE A 5 -12.23 18.05 -0.96
N ARG A 6 -11.06 17.82 -0.36
CA ARG A 6 -10.90 17.73 1.10
C ARG A 6 -11.15 19.04 1.85
N HIS A 7 -11.23 20.16 1.15
CA HIS A 7 -11.56 21.49 1.67
C HIS A 7 -12.88 22.02 1.06
N GLY A 8 -13.78 21.14 0.62
CA GLY A 8 -15.14 21.52 0.18
C GLY A 8 -15.30 21.81 -1.31
N GLY A 9 -14.29 21.56 -2.16
CA GLY A 9 -14.43 21.67 -3.61
C GLY A 9 -15.09 20.45 -4.26
N GLY A 10 -15.75 20.62 -5.41
CA GLY A 10 -16.29 19.53 -6.22
C GLY A 10 -17.67 19.01 -5.79
N THR A 11 -18.40 18.42 -6.73
CA THR A 11 -19.79 17.95 -6.53
C THR A 11 -19.83 16.62 -5.77
N ARG A 12 -20.74 16.52 -4.79
CA ARG A 12 -21.04 15.30 -4.05
C ARG A 12 -21.97 14.37 -4.82
N CYS A 13 -21.84 13.08 -4.57
CA CYS A 13 -22.69 12.06 -5.17
C CYS A 13 -24.17 12.36 -4.90
N LYS A 14 -25.03 12.13 -5.90
CA LYS A 14 -26.48 12.32 -5.81
C LYS A 14 -27.21 11.34 -4.88
N LEU A 15 -26.53 10.32 -4.37
CA LEU A 15 -27.15 9.36 -3.45
C LEU A 15 -27.05 9.92 -2.04
N GLU A 16 -28.16 9.80 -1.31
CA GLU A 16 -28.26 10.24 0.08
C GLU A 16 -27.18 9.57 0.94
N ASP A 17 -26.66 10.29 1.93
CA ASP A 17 -25.56 9.85 2.81
C ASP A 17 -24.22 9.54 2.11
N CYS A 18 -24.00 10.06 0.90
CA CYS A 18 -22.75 9.85 0.16
C CYS A 18 -21.94 11.13 -0.07
N ASP A 19 -20.98 11.39 0.81
CA ASP A 19 -19.99 12.48 0.67
C ASP A 19 -18.87 12.19 -0.33
N ARG A 20 -19.01 11.20 -1.22
CA ARG A 20 -17.97 10.91 -2.22
C ARG A 20 -18.09 11.83 -3.41
N GLN A 21 -16.94 12.15 -4.01
CA GLN A 21 -16.88 12.97 -5.22
C GLN A 21 -17.58 12.29 -6.39
N VAL A 22 -18.37 13.08 -7.13
CA VAL A 22 -18.91 12.68 -8.43
C VAL A 22 -17.77 12.45 -9.40
N LEU A 23 -17.81 11.31 -10.08
CA LEU A 23 -16.95 11.05 -11.24
C LEU A 23 -17.70 11.28 -12.55
N SER A 24 -18.91 10.74 -12.66
CA SER A 24 -19.73 10.88 -13.85
C SER A 24 -21.21 10.72 -13.52
N LYS A 25 -22.09 11.33 -14.32
CA LYS A 25 -23.55 11.24 -14.18
C LYS A 25 -24.10 11.63 -12.80
N GLY A 26 -23.36 12.44 -12.04
CA GLY A 26 -23.73 12.79 -10.66
C GLY A 26 -23.49 11.68 -9.64
N LEU A 27 -22.76 10.62 -9.99
CA LEU A 27 -22.51 9.47 -9.13
C LEU A 27 -21.01 9.30 -8.87
N CYS A 28 -20.67 8.76 -7.70
CA CYS A 28 -19.31 8.40 -7.36
C CYS A 28 -18.95 7.02 -7.92
N TYR A 29 -17.67 6.62 -7.80
CA TYR A 29 -17.21 5.33 -8.34
C TYR A 29 -17.93 4.09 -7.78
N LEU A 30 -18.42 4.14 -6.54
CA LEU A 30 -19.19 3.05 -5.92
C LEU A 30 -20.63 3.00 -6.44
N HIS A 31 -21.17 4.15 -6.82
CA HIS A 31 -22.55 4.32 -7.23
C HIS A 31 -22.72 4.36 -8.75
N GLY A 32 -21.79 3.76 -9.51
CA GLY A 32 -21.89 3.67 -10.97
C GLY A 32 -21.36 4.88 -11.73
N GLY A 33 -20.68 5.82 -11.06
CA GLY A 33 -19.96 6.93 -11.69
C GLY A 33 -18.71 6.50 -12.48
N SER A 34 -18.34 5.22 -12.44
CA SER A 34 -17.24 4.66 -13.23
C SER A 34 -17.50 3.19 -13.58
N LYS A 35 -16.92 2.72 -14.70
CA LYS A 35 -16.97 1.30 -15.07
C LYS A 35 -16.17 0.45 -14.07
N ARG A 36 -16.74 -0.69 -13.68
CA ARG A 36 -16.08 -1.70 -12.85
C ARG A 36 -15.36 -2.73 -13.71
N CYS A 37 -14.31 -3.33 -13.15
CA CYS A 37 -13.57 -4.40 -13.77
C CYS A 37 -14.50 -5.56 -14.14
N ASN A 38 -14.36 -6.08 -15.35
CA ASN A 38 -15.17 -7.19 -15.87
C ASN A 38 -14.79 -8.56 -15.29
N ALA A 39 -13.75 -8.62 -14.45
CA ALA A 39 -13.35 -9.86 -13.81
C ALA A 39 -14.34 -10.19 -12.69
N ASP A 40 -14.71 -11.46 -12.61
CA ASP A 40 -15.68 -11.95 -11.63
C ASP A 40 -15.29 -11.56 -10.20
N GLY A 41 -16.28 -11.09 -9.43
CA GLY A 41 -16.09 -10.62 -8.06
C GLY A 41 -15.21 -9.36 -7.88
N CYS A 42 -14.76 -8.69 -8.94
CA CYS A 42 -13.85 -7.56 -8.82
C CYS A 42 -14.54 -6.20 -8.67
N GLY A 43 -14.50 -5.63 -7.47
CA GLY A 43 -15.00 -4.27 -7.21
C GLY A 43 -14.11 -3.11 -7.68
N ARG A 44 -12.97 -3.39 -8.31
CA ARG A 44 -12.01 -2.34 -8.73
C ARG A 44 -12.47 -1.64 -10.00
N GLN A 45 -12.05 -0.39 -10.18
CA GLN A 45 -12.34 0.39 -11.38
C GLN A 45 -11.56 -0.13 -12.60
N VAL A 46 -12.14 0.01 -13.79
CA VAL A 46 -11.45 -0.28 -15.05
C VAL A 46 -10.31 0.71 -15.26
N ALA A 47 -9.13 0.18 -15.57
CA ALA A 47 -8.00 0.97 -16.06
C ALA A 47 -8.03 1.06 -17.59
N SER A 48 -8.11 -0.08 -18.28
CA SER A 48 -8.33 -0.14 -19.74
C SER A 48 -8.87 -1.52 -20.13
N LYS A 49 -9.39 -1.66 -21.35
CA LYS A 49 -9.90 -2.94 -21.90
C LYS A 49 -10.96 -3.64 -21.00
N GLY A 50 -11.72 -2.86 -20.22
CA GLY A 50 -12.69 -3.41 -19.27
C GLY A 50 -12.09 -4.06 -18.02
N LEU A 51 -10.77 -3.98 -17.81
CA LEU A 51 -10.06 -4.63 -16.70
C LEU A 51 -9.34 -3.62 -15.80
N CYS A 52 -9.16 -3.96 -14.52
CA CYS A 52 -8.35 -3.18 -13.58
C CYS A 52 -6.86 -3.52 -13.69
N CYS A 53 -5.99 -2.72 -13.08
CA CYS A 53 -4.53 -2.96 -13.09
C CYS A 53 -4.11 -4.36 -12.60
N GLY A 54 -4.84 -4.92 -11.63
CA GLY A 54 -4.57 -6.27 -11.12
C GLY A 54 -5.05 -7.41 -12.03
N HIS A 55 -5.89 -7.11 -13.03
CA HIS A 55 -6.45 -8.08 -13.98
C HIS A 55 -6.07 -7.75 -15.43
N GLY A 56 -4.97 -7.03 -15.65
CA GLY A 56 -4.46 -6.75 -17.00
C GLY A 56 -5.00 -5.50 -17.69
N GLY A 57 -5.69 -4.65 -16.95
CA GLY A 57 -5.91 -3.27 -17.35
C GLY A 57 -4.63 -2.44 -17.24
N GLY A 58 -4.45 -1.48 -18.16
CA GLY A 58 -3.26 -0.63 -18.24
C GLY A 58 -2.24 -1.10 -19.28
N ALA A 59 -1.19 -0.30 -19.48
CA ALA A 59 -0.12 -0.62 -20.42
C ALA A 59 0.88 -1.63 -19.83
N ARG A 60 1.37 -2.54 -20.69
CA ARG A 60 2.41 -3.53 -20.34
C ARG A 60 3.78 -3.09 -20.82
N CYS A 61 4.81 -3.57 -20.13
CA CYS A 61 6.19 -3.27 -20.48
C CYS A 61 6.47 -3.61 -21.95
N LYS A 62 7.22 -2.75 -22.64
CA LYS A 62 7.63 -2.95 -24.03
C LYS A 62 8.61 -4.12 -24.25
N ILE A 63 9.20 -4.64 -23.18
CA ILE A 63 10.14 -5.77 -23.25
C ILE A 63 9.35 -7.05 -23.47
N LYS A 64 9.78 -7.88 -24.43
CA LYS A 64 9.16 -9.18 -24.72
C LYS A 64 9.11 -10.04 -23.45
N ASP A 65 8.04 -10.81 -23.31
CA ASP A 65 7.79 -11.69 -22.17
C ASP A 65 7.70 -11.00 -20.80
N CYS A 66 7.42 -9.69 -20.77
CA CYS A 66 7.21 -8.94 -19.53
C CYS A 66 5.77 -8.44 -19.38
N ASP A 67 4.98 -9.10 -18.53
CA ASP A 67 3.62 -8.65 -18.19
C ASP A 67 3.59 -7.56 -17.10
N SER A 68 4.75 -7.11 -16.62
CA SER A 68 4.79 -6.05 -15.61
C SER A 68 4.20 -4.75 -16.14
N GLN A 69 3.48 -4.05 -15.27
CA GLN A 69 2.84 -2.80 -15.63
C GLN A 69 3.87 -1.70 -15.92
N VAL A 70 3.58 -0.89 -16.94
CA VAL A 70 4.38 0.29 -17.27
C VAL A 70 4.32 1.29 -16.13
N LEU A 71 5.49 1.81 -15.76
CA LEU A 71 5.61 2.93 -14.85
C LEU A 71 5.94 4.22 -15.61
N SER A 72 6.92 4.18 -16.51
CA SER A 72 7.30 5.34 -17.33
C SER A 72 7.96 4.89 -18.62
N LYS A 73 7.91 5.72 -19.67
CA LYS A 73 8.55 5.48 -20.98
C LYS A 73 8.20 4.14 -21.65
N GLY A 74 7.06 3.54 -21.30
CA GLY A 74 6.65 2.21 -21.78
C GLY A 74 7.38 1.04 -21.11
N LEU A 75 8.09 1.28 -20.00
CA LEU A 75 8.88 0.28 -19.29
C LEU A 75 8.38 0.10 -17.86
N CYS A 76 8.51 -1.11 -17.33
CA CYS A 76 8.23 -1.41 -15.92
C CYS A 76 9.42 -1.01 -15.03
N TYR A 77 9.25 -1.10 -13.72
CA TYR A 77 10.30 -0.72 -12.77
C TYR A 77 11.61 -1.52 -12.92
N LEU A 78 11.54 -2.79 -13.34
CA LEU A 78 12.71 -3.63 -13.60
C LEU A 78 13.42 -3.24 -14.90
N HIS A 79 12.66 -2.83 -15.92
CA HIS A 79 13.18 -2.51 -17.24
C HIS A 79 13.44 -1.02 -17.47
N GLY A 80 13.67 -0.23 -16.42
CA GLY A 80 14.07 1.18 -16.55
C GLY A 80 12.91 2.19 -16.55
N GLY A 81 11.70 1.75 -16.20
CA GLY A 81 10.55 2.63 -15.95
C GLY A 81 10.65 3.48 -14.69
N SER A 82 11.71 3.31 -13.89
CA SER A 82 12.03 4.12 -12.71
C SER A 82 13.49 4.50 -12.65
N LYS A 83 13.80 5.64 -12.05
CA LYS A 83 15.18 6.04 -11.74
C LYS A 83 15.81 5.08 -10.73
N ARG A 84 17.08 4.74 -10.96
CA ARG A 84 17.90 3.92 -10.06
C ARG A 84 18.72 4.79 -9.12
N CYS A 85 19.06 4.24 -7.97
CA CYS A 85 19.90 4.91 -6.98
C CYS A 85 21.26 5.28 -7.59
N ASN A 86 21.70 6.52 -7.37
CA ASN A 86 22.99 7.04 -7.84
C ASN A 86 24.21 6.48 -7.10
N ALA A 87 23.98 5.62 -6.11
CA ALA A 87 25.08 5.01 -5.36
C ALA A 87 25.68 3.89 -6.20
N ASP A 88 27.01 3.79 -6.18
CA ASP A 88 27.74 2.81 -6.98
C ASP A 88 27.25 1.38 -6.72
N GLY A 89 27.06 0.61 -7.79
CA GLY A 89 26.55 -0.76 -7.74
C GLY A 89 25.10 -0.92 -7.24
N CYS A 90 24.34 0.16 -6.98
CA CYS A 90 23.02 0.06 -6.37
C CYS A 90 21.88 -0.09 -7.39
N GLY A 91 21.34 -1.31 -7.54
CA GLY A 91 20.16 -1.57 -8.36
C GLY A 91 18.82 -1.09 -7.78
N ARG A 92 18.77 -0.48 -6.57
CA ARG A 92 17.50 -0.10 -5.93
C ARG A 92 16.89 1.15 -6.57
N GLN A 93 15.58 1.31 -6.45
CA GLN A 93 14.88 2.49 -6.96
C GLN A 93 15.19 3.73 -6.10
N VAL A 94 15.19 4.90 -6.75
CA VAL A 94 15.28 6.19 -6.04
C VAL A 94 14.03 6.41 -5.20
N ALA A 95 14.23 6.72 -3.92
CA ALA A 95 13.17 7.20 -3.05
C ALA A 95 13.08 8.74 -3.12
N SER A 96 14.20 9.44 -2.95
CA SER A 96 14.30 10.89 -3.15
C SER A 96 15.76 11.31 -3.36
N LYS A 97 16.01 12.51 -3.90
CA LYS A 97 17.37 13.07 -4.10
C LYS A 97 18.33 12.16 -4.89
N GLY A 98 17.79 11.33 -5.79
CA GLY A 98 18.60 10.37 -6.56
C GLY A 98 19.08 9.15 -5.77
N LEU A 99 18.66 8.97 -4.51
CA LEU A 99 19.13 7.90 -3.64
C LEU A 99 17.98 7.00 -3.19
N CYS A 100 18.27 5.72 -2.94
CA CYS A 100 17.31 4.77 -2.37
C CYS A 100 17.23 4.90 -0.84
N CYS A 101 16.25 4.25 -0.21
CA CYS A 101 16.07 4.24 1.24
C CYS A 101 17.32 3.85 2.05
N GLY A 102 18.14 2.93 1.52
CA GLY A 102 19.37 2.47 2.17
C GLY A 102 20.56 3.42 2.00
N HIS A 103 20.49 4.37 1.06
CA HIS A 103 21.58 5.28 0.72
C HIS A 103 21.21 6.75 0.94
N GLY A 104 20.30 7.06 1.89
CA GLY A 104 19.95 8.47 2.17
C GLY A 104 18.69 8.98 1.50
N GLY A 105 18.03 8.17 0.66
CA GLY A 105 16.74 8.48 0.08
C GLY A 105 15.58 8.39 1.07
N GLY A 106 14.57 9.21 0.86
CA GLY A 106 13.41 9.34 1.75
C GLY A 106 13.58 10.40 2.84
N ALA A 107 12.52 10.64 3.60
CA ALA A 107 12.54 11.61 4.70
C ALA A 107 13.19 11.01 5.95
N ARG A 108 13.98 11.82 6.68
CA ARG A 108 14.63 11.46 7.94
C ARG A 108 13.87 12.04 9.13
N CYS A 109 14.01 11.37 10.27
CA CYS A 109 13.37 11.77 11.52
C CYS A 109 13.71 13.23 11.86
N LYS A 110 12.72 14.02 12.29
CA LYS A 110 12.89 15.41 12.72
C LYS A 110 13.71 15.59 14.01
N ILE A 111 13.96 14.51 14.75
CA ILE A 111 14.75 14.54 15.99
C ILE A 111 16.22 14.66 15.61
N LYS A 112 16.94 15.57 16.26
CA LYS A 112 18.39 15.76 16.07
C LYS A 112 19.13 14.44 16.28
N ASP A 113 20.18 14.22 15.49
CA ASP A 113 21.04 13.04 15.56
C ASP A 113 20.32 11.69 15.30
N CYS A 114 19.19 11.72 14.58
CA CYS A 114 18.46 10.52 14.19
C CYS A 114 18.39 10.34 12.67
N ASP A 115 19.20 9.43 12.13
CA ASP A 115 19.14 9.08 10.69
C ASP A 115 17.99 8.11 10.34
N ARG A 116 17.15 7.70 11.30
CA ARG A 116 16.06 6.75 10.99
C ARG A 116 15.04 7.38 10.05
N GLN A 117 14.48 6.56 9.16
CA GLN A 117 13.46 7.00 8.23
C GLN A 117 12.16 7.42 8.95
N VAL A 118 11.51 8.44 8.40
CA VAL A 118 10.17 8.85 8.83
C VAL A 118 9.18 7.75 8.50
N LEU A 119 8.38 7.38 9.50
CA LEU A 119 7.23 6.52 9.31
C LEU A 119 5.93 7.34 9.20
N SER A 120 5.75 8.31 10.10
CA SER A 120 4.61 9.20 10.10
C SER A 120 4.93 10.50 10.84
N LYS A 121 4.21 11.59 10.53
CA LYS A 121 4.35 12.89 11.20
C LYS A 121 5.77 13.48 11.23
N GLY A 122 6.65 13.06 10.33
CA GLY A 122 8.06 13.46 10.34
C GLY A 122 8.93 12.74 11.38
N LEU A 123 8.43 11.70 12.03
CA LEU A 123 9.12 10.98 13.09
C LEU A 123 9.34 9.51 12.70
N CYS A 124 10.43 8.92 13.18
CA CYS A 124 10.70 7.49 13.02
C CYS A 124 9.90 6.67 14.04
N TYR A 125 9.93 5.35 13.92
CA TYR A 125 9.16 4.46 14.81
C TYR A 125 9.53 4.59 16.30
N LEU A 126 10.79 4.94 16.63
CA LEU A 126 11.22 5.17 18.01
C LEU A 126 10.72 6.50 18.55
N HIS A 127 10.73 7.53 17.72
CA HIS A 127 10.35 8.90 18.10
C HIS A 127 8.87 9.22 17.88
N GLY A 128 7.98 8.21 17.89
CA GLY A 128 6.53 8.43 17.84
C GLY A 128 5.91 8.44 16.43
N GLY A 129 6.67 8.03 15.41
CA GLY A 129 6.16 7.80 14.05
C GLY A 129 5.24 6.59 13.91
N SER A 130 5.12 5.76 14.95
CA SER A 130 4.17 4.64 15.03
C SER A 130 3.35 4.70 16.31
N LYS A 131 2.12 4.19 16.25
CA LYS A 131 1.29 3.96 17.43
C LYS A 131 1.93 2.89 18.33
N ARG A 132 1.89 3.11 19.65
CA ARG A 132 2.34 2.16 20.68
C ARG A 132 1.19 1.27 21.12
N CYS A 133 1.53 0.07 21.58
CA CYS A 133 0.58 -0.89 22.12
C CYS A 133 -0.20 -0.27 23.29
N LYS A 134 -1.53 -0.43 23.28
CA LYS A 134 -2.43 0.03 24.36
C LYS A 134 -2.32 -0.78 25.65
N ALA A 135 -1.57 -1.88 25.65
CA ALA A 135 -1.37 -2.69 26.84
C ALA A 135 -0.45 -1.94 27.81
N ASP A 136 -0.79 -2.00 29.10
CA ASP A 136 -0.06 -1.30 30.15
C ASP A 136 1.43 -1.69 30.17
N GLY A 137 2.31 -0.69 30.31
CA GLY A 137 3.76 -0.87 30.28
C GLY A 137 4.36 -1.33 28.93
N CYS A 138 3.58 -1.47 27.86
CA CYS A 138 4.07 -2.05 26.61
C CYS A 138 4.63 -1.02 25.62
N GLY A 139 5.96 -0.94 25.54
CA GLY A 139 6.65 -0.10 24.54
C GLY A 139 6.59 -0.62 23.09
N ARG A 140 5.97 -1.77 22.79
CA ARG A 140 5.97 -2.35 21.44
C ARG A 140 5.04 -1.60 20.50
N GLN A 141 5.32 -1.68 19.19
CA GLN A 141 4.47 -1.07 18.18
C GLN A 141 3.14 -1.80 18.02
N VAL A 142 2.08 -1.05 17.67
CA VAL A 142 0.80 -1.63 17.29
C VAL A 142 0.96 -2.43 16.00
N ALA A 143 0.57 -3.69 16.05
CA ALA A 143 0.41 -4.50 14.85
C ALA A 143 -1.02 -4.37 14.31
N SER A 144 -2.04 -4.52 15.16
CA SER A 144 -3.45 -4.40 14.79
C SER A 144 -4.31 -4.14 16.02
N LYS A 145 -5.51 -3.57 15.85
CA LYS A 145 -6.48 -3.33 16.95
C LYS A 145 -5.92 -2.52 18.14
N GLY A 146 -4.88 -1.71 17.93
CA GLY A 146 -4.21 -0.96 18.99
C GLY A 146 -3.28 -1.79 19.88
N LEU A 147 -3.03 -3.07 19.56
CA LEU A 147 -2.19 -3.97 20.34
C LEU A 147 -0.99 -4.45 19.52
N CYS A 148 0.11 -4.82 20.20
CA CYS A 148 1.26 -5.45 19.58
C CYS A 148 1.05 -6.95 19.38
N CYS A 149 1.89 -7.60 18.59
CA CYS A 149 1.78 -9.05 18.33
C CYS A 149 1.78 -9.93 19.59
N GLY A 150 2.46 -9.51 20.67
CA GLY A 150 2.47 -10.22 21.96
C GLY A 150 1.18 -10.04 22.76
N HIS A 151 0.40 -9.00 22.48
CA HIS A 151 -0.84 -8.67 23.20
C HIS A 151 -2.08 -8.82 22.30
N GLY A 152 -2.06 -9.75 21.33
CA GLY A 152 -3.21 -10.01 20.44
C GLY A 152 -3.32 -9.08 19.23
N GLY A 153 -2.28 -8.28 18.95
CA GLY A 153 -2.13 -7.50 17.74
C GLY A 153 -1.80 -8.36 16.52
N GLY A 154 -2.81 -8.92 15.89
CA GLY A 154 -2.67 -9.69 14.65
C GLY A 154 -3.83 -10.67 14.48
N ALA A 155 -4.02 -11.15 13.25
CA ALA A 155 -5.01 -12.19 13.01
C ALA A 155 -4.60 -13.50 13.72
N ARG A 156 -5.58 -14.19 14.30
CA ARG A 156 -5.40 -15.56 14.80
C ARG A 156 -5.64 -16.55 13.68
N CYS A 157 -5.08 -17.73 13.82
CA CYS A 157 -5.32 -18.82 12.88
C CYS A 157 -6.84 -19.14 12.82
N LYS A 158 -7.39 -19.25 11.62
CA LYS A 158 -8.80 -19.53 11.33
C LYS A 158 -9.23 -20.93 11.78
N VAL A 159 -8.29 -21.87 11.87
CA VAL A 159 -8.55 -23.23 12.39
C VAL A 159 -9.06 -23.14 13.83
N ARG A 160 -10.26 -23.68 14.07
CA ARG A 160 -10.92 -23.70 15.38
C ARG A 160 -9.99 -24.34 16.43
N GLY A 161 -9.88 -23.70 17.60
CA GLY A 161 -8.99 -24.15 18.68
C GLY A 161 -7.51 -23.84 18.48
N CYS A 162 -7.13 -23.12 17.41
CA CYS A 162 -5.75 -22.71 17.22
C CYS A 162 -5.49 -21.30 17.78
N GLU A 163 -4.67 -21.21 18.82
CA GLU A 163 -4.27 -19.94 19.42
C GLU A 163 -3.06 -19.30 18.72
N LYS A 164 -2.47 -20.01 17.74
CA LYS A 164 -1.34 -19.49 16.99
C LYS A 164 -1.76 -18.33 16.10
N ARG A 165 -0.84 -17.40 15.92
CA ARG A 165 -0.99 -16.27 15.02
C ARG A 165 -1.09 -16.75 13.57
N ALA A 166 -1.98 -16.13 12.80
CA ALA A 166 -1.99 -16.25 11.36
C ALA A 166 -0.75 -15.56 10.75
N GLN A 167 -0.13 -16.25 9.82
CA GLN A 167 1.08 -15.82 9.10
C GLN A 167 0.72 -15.42 7.66
N PHE A 168 -0.11 -16.23 7.01
CA PHE A 168 -0.60 -15.99 5.65
C PHE A 168 -2.03 -16.53 5.49
N GLN A 169 -2.89 -15.79 4.79
CA GLN A 169 -4.30 -16.15 4.55
C GLN A 169 -5.04 -16.66 5.81
N ASP A 170 -4.93 -15.94 6.92
CA ASP A 170 -5.56 -16.28 8.20
C ASP A 170 -5.14 -17.64 8.79
N LEU A 171 -4.07 -18.27 8.30
CA LEU A 171 -3.58 -19.57 8.78
C LEU A 171 -2.21 -19.42 9.42
N CYS A 172 -1.91 -20.24 10.44
CA CYS A 172 -0.56 -20.32 11.01
C CYS A 172 0.35 -21.25 10.18
N PHE A 173 1.67 -21.23 10.41
CA PHE A 173 2.60 -22.11 9.70
C PHE A 173 2.20 -23.59 9.72
N ARG A 174 1.69 -24.09 10.85
CA ARG A 174 1.22 -25.48 10.99
C ARG A 174 -0.02 -25.79 10.15
N HIS A 175 -0.85 -24.78 9.89
CA HIS A 175 -2.10 -24.92 9.16
C HIS A 175 -2.00 -24.34 7.74
N GLY A 176 -0.80 -24.28 7.15
CA GLY A 176 -0.62 -23.86 5.75
C GLY A 176 -0.38 -22.36 5.54
N GLY A 177 -0.23 -21.57 6.61
CA GLY A 177 0.07 -20.14 6.54
C GLY A 177 1.52 -19.78 6.21
N GLY A 178 2.29 -20.72 5.64
CA GLY A 178 3.66 -20.48 5.21
C GLY A 178 3.87 -21.02 3.81
N THR A 179 4.66 -20.30 3.02
CA THR A 179 5.20 -20.84 1.78
C THR A 179 6.27 -21.89 2.13
N ARG A 180 5.99 -23.16 1.84
CA ARG A 180 7.06 -24.16 1.72
C ARG A 180 7.93 -23.74 0.54
N CYS A 181 9.22 -23.53 0.78
CA CYS A 181 10.17 -23.36 -0.30
C CYS A 181 10.11 -24.63 -1.16
N LYS A 182 9.65 -24.50 -2.40
CA LYS A 182 9.73 -25.58 -3.40
C LYS A 182 11.12 -25.41 -4.02
N PHE A 183 12.08 -26.20 -3.52
CA PHE A 183 13.31 -26.48 -4.25
C PHE A 183 13.03 -27.63 -5.20
#